data_AF-A0A7Y3MUY7-F1
#
_entry.id   AF-A0A7Y3MUY7-F1
#
_cell.length_a   1.000
_cell.length_b   1.000
_cell.length_c   1.000
_cell.angle_alpha   90.00
_cell.angle_beta   90.00
_cell.angle_gamma   90.00
#
_symmetry.space_group_name_H-M   'P 1'
#
loop_
_entity.id
_entity.type
_entity.pdbx_description
1 polymer ?
#
loop_
_entity_poly.entity_id
_entity_poly.type
_entity_poly.pdbx_seq_one_letter_code
_entity_poly.pdbx_strand_id
1 'polypeptide(L)' 'MAGRFHQTVPTALMEFLMLLVGAAASVTTATPTSAQVTVRFGVETPMRDGTVLVSDMWMPEGDGPFP' A
#
# COMPACT_ATOMS: atom_id res chain seq x y z
N MET A 1 43.64 20.03 -30.99
CA MET A 1 43.67 18.56 -30.87
C MET A 1 42.75 18.16 -29.72
N ALA A 2 41.49 17.82 -30.02
CA ALA A 2 40.48 17.51 -29.01
C ALA A 2 40.35 15.99 -28.86
N GLY A 3 40.67 15.47 -27.67
CA GLY A 3 40.58 14.05 -27.35
C GLY A 3 39.12 13.60 -27.25
N ARG A 4 38.78 12.52 -27.95
CA ARG A 4 37.46 11.89 -27.93
C ARG A 4 37.58 10.59 -27.12
N PHE A 5 37.38 10.67 -25.81
CA PHE A 5 37.29 9.48 -24.95
C PHE A 5 36.04 8.68 -25.36
N HIS A 6 36.22 7.61 -26.13
CA HIS A 6 35.23 6.55 -26.26
C HIS A 6 35.28 5.74 -24.98
N GLN A 7 34.55 6.18 -23.97
CA GLN A 7 34.39 5.44 -22.73
C GLN A 7 33.51 4.22 -23.04
N THR A 8 34.14 3.08 -23.33
CA THR A 8 33.43 1.80 -23.42
C THR A 8 32.96 1.44 -22.02
N VAL A 9 31.65 1.51 -21.80
CA VAL A 9 31.04 1.03 -20.57
C VAL A 9 31.34 -0.47 -20.49
N PRO A 10 32.03 -0.96 -19.44
CA PRO A 10 32.32 -2.38 -19.32
C PRO A 10 31.00 -3.16 -19.21
N THR A 11 30.88 -4.27 -19.94
CA THR A 11 29.64 -5.08 -20.02
C THR A 11 29.07 -5.43 -18.65
N ALA A 12 29.94 -5.74 -17.68
CA ALA A 12 29.56 -6.00 -16.30
C ALA A 12 28.87 -4.81 -15.59
N LEU A 13 29.24 -3.57 -15.92
CA LEU A 13 28.58 -2.37 -15.39
C LEU A 13 27.18 -2.21 -15.98
N MET A 14 27.00 -2.52 -17.28
CA MET A 14 25.70 -2.49 -17.92
C MET A 14 24.74 -3.53 -17.31
N GLU A 15 25.23 -4.75 -17.08
CA GLU A 15 24.47 -5.84 -16.46
C GLU A 15 24.09 -5.51 -15.02
N PHE A 16 25.04 -4.96 -14.24
CA PHE A 16 24.79 -4.53 -12.87
C PHE A 16 23.74 -3.41 -12.81
N LEU A 17 23.79 -2.45 -13.72
CA LEU A 17 22.81 -1.37 -13.81
C LEU A 17 21.41 -1.90 -14.20
N MET A 18 21.33 -2.84 -15.15
CA MET A 18 20.07 -3.50 -15.52
C MET A 18 19.45 -4.25 -14.33
N LEU A 19 20.26 -4.95 -13.55
CA LEU A 19 19.82 -5.63 -12.33
C LEU A 19 19.28 -4.65 -11.29
N LEU A 20 19.97 -3.52 -11.09
CA LEU A 20 19.54 -2.46 -10.17
C LEU A 20 18.22 -1.82 -10.58
N VAL A 21 18.01 -1.59 -11.88
CA VAL A 21 16.76 -1.05 -12.42
C VAL A 21 15.61 -2.06 -12.22
N GLY A 22 15.85 -3.35 -12.48
CA GLY A 22 14.85 -4.41 -12.25
C GLY A 22 14.50 -4.59 -10.77
N ALA A 23 15.49 -4.51 -9.88
CA ALA A 23 15.30 -4.58 -8.44
C ALA A 23 14.54 -3.35 -7.89
N ALA A 24 14.85 -2.14 -8.37
CA ALA A 24 14.13 -0.94 -7.98
C ALA A 24 12.66 -0.95 -8.42
N ALA A 25 12.37 -1.51 -9.61
CA ALA A 25 11.02 -1.64 -10.13
C ALA A 25 10.14 -2.64 -9.36
N SER A 26 10.74 -3.57 -8.62
CA SER A 26 10.00 -4.61 -7.86
C SER A 26 9.67 -4.20 -6.43
N VAL A 27 10.18 -3.07 -5.94
CA VAL A 27 9.91 -2.57 -4.58
C VAL A 27 8.64 -1.70 -4.49
N THR A 28 8.06 -1.29 -5.62
CA THR A 28 6.98 -0.28 -5.65
C THR A 28 5.55 -0.82 -5.61
N THR A 29 5.30 -2.14 -5.64
CA THR A 29 3.93 -2.66 -5.89
C THR A 29 3.37 -3.62 -4.84
N ALA A 30 3.99 -3.71 -3.66
CA ALA A 30 3.41 -4.47 -2.56
C ALA A 30 3.43 -3.66 -1.26
N THR A 31 2.77 -2.50 -1.25
CA THR A 31 2.14 -2.09 0.00
C THR A 31 1.06 -3.14 0.28
N PRO A 32 1.21 -4.01 1.30
CA PRO A 32 0.07 -4.80 1.72
C PRO A 32 -1.02 -3.79 2.04
N THR A 33 -2.16 -3.90 1.37
CA THR A 33 -3.36 -3.13 1.67
C THR A 33 -3.75 -3.49 3.11
N SER A 34 -3.15 -2.80 4.08
CA SER A 34 -3.49 -2.90 5.49
C SER A 34 -4.98 -2.65 5.60
N ALA A 35 -5.70 -3.60 6.19
CA ALA A 35 -7.16 -3.65 6.29
C ALA A 35 -7.84 -2.29 6.14
N GLN A 36 -8.54 -2.10 5.01
CA GLN A 36 -9.36 -0.93 4.67
C GLN A 36 -10.60 -0.89 5.56
N VAL A 37 -10.42 -0.74 6.88
CA VAL A 37 -11.50 -0.83 7.86
C VAL A 37 -11.43 0.36 8.81
N THR A 38 -12.50 1.13 8.87
CA THR A 38 -12.73 2.17 9.87
C THR A 38 -13.52 1.58 11.05
N VAL A 39 -13.03 1.77 12.27
CA VAL A 39 -13.71 1.32 13.50
C VAL A 39 -14.47 2.49 14.13
N ARG A 40 -15.74 2.27 14.45
CA ARG A 40 -16.58 3.17 15.25
C ARG A 40 -16.79 2.54 16.61
N PHE A 41 -16.28 3.18 17.65
CA PHE A 41 -16.35 2.69 19.02
C PHE A 41 -17.64 3.16 19.71
N GLY A 42 -18.17 2.31 20.59
CA GLY A 42 -19.23 2.72 21.52
C GLY A 42 -20.57 3.04 20.86
N VAL A 43 -20.94 2.34 19.78
CA VAL A 43 -22.23 2.52 19.11
C VAL A 43 -23.36 2.02 20.01
N GLU A 44 -24.19 2.95 20.45
CA GLU A 44 -25.37 2.68 21.27
C GLU A 44 -26.55 2.19 20.41
N THR A 45 -27.06 1.01 20.73
CA THR A 45 -28.21 0.40 20.05
C THR A 45 -29.35 0.20 21.06
N PRO A 46 -30.46 0.96 20.94
CA PRO A 46 -31.59 0.82 21.84
C PRO A 46 -32.39 -0.45 21.54
N MET A 47 -32.70 -1.22 22.58
CA MET A 47 -33.49 -2.44 22.52
C MET A 47 -34.97 -2.16 22.79
N ARG A 48 -35.83 -3.12 22.44
CA ARG A 48 -37.29 -3.02 22.63
C ARG A 48 -37.73 -2.83 24.09
N ASP A 49 -36.90 -3.23 25.04
CA ASP A 49 -37.16 -3.18 26.48
C ASP A 49 -36.60 -1.93 27.16
N GLY A 50 -36.02 -1.00 26.37
CA GLY A 50 -35.39 0.22 26.87
C GLY A 50 -33.93 0.06 27.29
N THR A 51 -33.36 -1.16 27.23
CA THR A 51 -31.93 -1.38 27.45
C THR A 51 -31.12 -0.82 26.28
N VAL A 52 -29.96 -0.23 26.57
CA VAL A 52 -28.99 0.21 25.54
C VAL A 52 -27.81 -0.76 25.49
N LEU A 53 -27.56 -1.33 24.32
CA LEU A 53 -26.36 -2.14 24.07
C LEU A 53 -25.28 -1.29 23.43
N VAL A 54 -24.04 -1.48 23.89
CA VAL A 54 -22.87 -0.79 23.35
C VAL A 54 -22.03 -1.80 22.56
N SER A 55 -21.69 -1.44 21.32
CA SER A 55 -20.89 -2.30 20.44
C SER A 55 -19.88 -1.48 19.63
N ASP A 56 -18.79 -2.13 19.24
CA ASP A 56 -17.82 -1.54 18.31
C ASP A 56 -18.13 -2.05 16.89
N MET A 57 -18.18 -1.13 15.93
CA MET A 57 -18.53 -1.44 14.54
C MET A 57 -17.30 -1.31 13.64
N TRP A 58 -17.05 -2.35 12.85
CA TRP A 58 -15.90 -2.45 11.95
C TRP A 58 -16.42 -2.33 10.52
N MET A 59 -16.22 -1.19 9.88
CA MET A 59 -16.78 -0.87 8.57
C MET A 59 -15.68 -0.82 7.51
N PRO A 60 -15.88 -1.34 6.29
CA PRO A 60 -14.92 -1.12 5.21
C PRO A 60 -14.80 0.37 4.87
N GLU A 61 -13.63 0.78 4.36
CA GLU A 61 -13.45 2.10 3.77
C GLU A 61 -14.10 2.15 2.39
N GLY A 62 -15.08 3.02 2.22
CA GLY A 62 -15.77 3.24 0.95
C GLY A 62 -17.13 3.89 1.13
N ASP A 63 -17.71 4.34 0.01
CA ASP A 63 -19.05 4.90 -0.01
C ASP A 63 -20.10 3.81 -0.27
N GLY A 64 -21.28 3.97 0.33
CA GLY A 64 -22.45 3.12 0.08
C GLY A 64 -22.76 2.12 1.20
N PRO A 65 -23.80 1.30 1.01
CA PRO A 65 -24.17 0.26 1.94
C PRO A 65 -23.25 -0.95 1.79
N PHE A 66 -22.87 -1.54 2.92
CA PHE A 66 -22.08 -2.75 3.00
C PHE A 66 -22.87 -3.84 3.73
N PRO A 67 -22.63 -5.13 3.40
CA PRO A 67 -23.20 -6.23 4.16
C PRO A 67 -22.74 -6.24 5.62
#